data_AF-A0A947SKM7-F1
#
_entry.id   AF-A0A947SKM7-F1
#
_cell.length_a   1.000
_cell.length_b   1.000
_cell.length_c   1.000
_cell.angle_alpha   90.00
_cell.angle_beta   90.00
_cell.angle_gamma   90.00
#
_symmetry.space_group_name_H-M   'P 1'
#
loop_
_entity.id
_entity.type
_entity.pdbx_description
1 polymer ?
#
loop_
_entity_poly.entity_id
_entity_poly.type
_entity_poly.pdbx_seq_one_letter_code
_entity_poly.pdbx_strand_id
1 'polypeptide(L)'
;MEENTEARFLTDDRDKERRNELVIMQGGNGDWYVAVVPEGEGTAGRAVRICTSGGASTSVPGLAPAIANAFRSLINARNRNV
;
A
#
# COMPACT_ATOMS: atom_id res chain seq x y z
N MET A 1 -9.35 -17.44 7.66
CA MET A 1 -9.47 -16.09 7.08
C MET A 1 -8.13 -15.80 6.44
N GLU A 2 -8.09 -15.61 5.13
CA GLU A 2 -6.86 -15.21 4.45
C GLU A 2 -6.44 -13.85 5.04
N GLU A 3 -5.26 -13.79 5.67
CA GLU A 3 -4.74 -12.54 6.19
C GLU A 3 -4.39 -11.70 4.97
N ASN A 4 -5.21 -10.69 4.69
CA ASN A 4 -4.93 -9.77 3.60
C ASN A 4 -3.71 -8.95 3.99
N THR A 5 -2.55 -9.35 3.47
CA THR A 5 -1.27 -8.66 3.68
C THR A 5 -0.99 -7.63 2.59
N GLU A 6 -1.81 -7.57 1.54
CA GLU A 6 -1.65 -6.66 0.40
C GLU A 6 -3.01 -6.08 -0.04
N ALA A 7 -3.01 -4.79 -0.37
CA ALA A 7 -4.12 -4.08 -0.99
C ALA A 7 -3.61 -3.33 -2.24
N ARG A 8 -4.36 -3.45 -3.34
CA ARG A 8 -4.08 -2.78 -4.62
C ARG A 8 -5.21 -1.83 -4.98
N PHE A 9 -4.85 -0.70 -5.56
CA PHE A 9 -5.79 0.26 -6.14
C PHE A 9 -5.28 0.73 -7.50
N LEU A 10 -6.01 0.36 -8.54
CA LEU A 10 -5.73 0.80 -9.90
C LEU A 10 -6.16 2.26 -10.07
N THR A 11 -5.23 3.14 -10.42
CA THR A 11 -5.52 4.57 -10.57
C THR A 11 -6.26 4.84 -11.87
N ASP A 12 -6.94 5.99 -11.90
CA ASP A 12 -7.66 6.47 -13.09
C ASP A 12 -6.75 7.24 -14.05
N ASP A 13 -5.44 6.96 -14.06
CA ASP A 13 -4.41 7.57 -14.93
C ASP A 13 -4.63 7.15 -16.40
N ARG A 14 -5.80 7.48 -16.97
CA ARG A 14 -6.25 7.10 -18.32
C ARG A 14 -5.47 7.82 -19.43
N ASP A 15 -4.77 8.89 -19.07
CA ASP A 15 -3.90 9.65 -19.94
C ASP A 15 -2.55 8.96 -20.20
N LYS A 16 -2.21 7.93 -19.42
CA LYS A 16 -0.98 7.16 -19.60
C LYS A 16 -1.21 5.95 -20.50
N GLU A 17 -0.19 5.61 -21.29
CA GLU A 17 -0.16 4.37 -22.09
C GLU A 17 -0.37 3.11 -21.23
N ARG A 18 0.12 3.18 -19.99
CA ARG A 18 -0.08 2.15 -18.97
C ARG A 18 -0.44 2.78 -17.63
N ARG A 19 -1.57 2.32 -17.07
CA ARG A 19 -2.03 2.72 -15.74
C ARG A 19 -1.10 2.18 -14.66
N ASN A 20 -1.11 2.85 -13.51
CA ASN A 20 -0.40 2.40 -12.33
C ASN A 20 -1.36 1.96 -11.24
N GLU A 21 -0.86 1.13 -10.35
CA GLU A 21 -1.51 0.70 -9.12
C GLU A 21 -0.76 1.28 -7.93
N LEU A 22 -1.51 1.80 -6.96
CA LEU A 22 -1.03 1.94 -5.59
C LEU A 22 -1.09 0.58 -4.93
N VAL A 23 0.03 0.12 -4.39
CA VAL A 23 0.12 -1.13 -3.62
C VAL A 23 0.56 -0.81 -2.21
N ILE A 24 -0.23 -1.23 -1.22
CA ILE A 24 0.11 -1.12 0.20
C ILE A 24 0.14 -2.53 0.79
N MET A 25 1.26 -2.87 1.42
CA MET A 25 1.49 -4.18 2.04
C MET A 25 1.87 -4.03 3.51
N GLN A 26 1.47 -5.02 4.31
CA GLN A 26 1.91 -5.18 5.69
C GLN A 26 2.99 -6.26 5.73
N GLY A 27 4.20 -5.89 6.16
CA GLY A 27 5.29 -6.84 6.36
C GLY A 27 5.13 -7.64 7.66
N GLY A 28 5.68 -8.85 7.70
CA GLY A 28 5.67 -9.69 8.90
C GLY A 28 6.44 -9.10 10.10
N ASN A 29 7.24 -8.06 9.87
CA ASN A 29 7.94 -7.28 10.90
C ASN A 29 7.10 -6.12 11.47
N GLY A 30 5.84 -5.98 11.06
CA GLY A 30 4.94 -4.90 11.49
C GLY A 30 5.08 -3.60 10.68
N ASP A 31 6.01 -3.52 9.74
CA ASP A 31 6.21 -2.34 8.90
C ASP A 31 5.26 -2.30 7.71
N TRP A 32 5.10 -1.10 7.16
CA TRP A 32 4.31 -0.89 5.95
C TRP A 32 5.23 -0.74 4.75
N TYR A 33 4.77 -1.23 3.60
CA TYR A 33 5.46 -1.09 2.34
C TYR A 33 4.50 -0.46 1.33
N VAL A 34 4.90 0.65 0.71
CA VAL A 34 4.09 1.38 -0.26
C VAL A 34 4.81 1.44 -1.59
N ALA A 35 4.15 1.01 -2.66
CA ALA A 35 4.69 1.02 -4.01
C ALA A 35 3.69 1.64 -4.99
N VAL A 36 4.22 2.21 -6.06
CA VAL A 36 3.47 2.53 -7.27
C VAL A 36 4.07 1.69 -8.39
N VAL A 37 3.27 0.83 -9.01
CA VAL A 37 3.75 -0.10 -10.04
C VAL A 37 2.79 -0.08 -11.24
N PRO A 38 3.25 -0.42 -12.46
CA PRO A 38 2.35 -0.60 -13.58
C PRO A 38 1.29 -1.67 -13.30
N GLU A 39 0.10 -1.51 -13.90
CA GLU A 39 -1.02 -2.46 -13.76
C GLU A 39 -0.55 -3.91 -13.99
N GLY A 40 -0.86 -4.78 -13.03
CA GLY A 40 -0.50 -6.21 -13.04
C GLY A 40 0.95 -6.57 -12.69
N GLU A 41 1.83 -5.62 -12.34
CA GLU A 41 3.22 -5.92 -11.97
C GLU A 41 3.45 -6.19 -10.47
N GLY A 42 4.54 -6.91 -10.19
CA GLY A 42 5.04 -7.14 -8.83
C GLY A 42 5.71 -5.91 -8.22
N THR A 43 5.83 -5.90 -6.89
CA THR A 43 6.35 -4.78 -6.09
C THR A 43 7.82 -4.91 -5.69
N ALA A 44 8.48 -6.00 -6.08
CA ALA A 44 9.85 -6.31 -5.68
C ALA A 44 10.82 -5.16 -6.01
N GLY A 45 11.47 -4.60 -4.98
CA GLY A 45 12.44 -3.51 -5.11
C GLY A 45 11.84 -2.13 -5.44
N ARG A 46 10.52 -1.99 -5.54
CA ARG A 46 9.84 -0.73 -5.89
C ARG A 46 9.02 -0.13 -4.75
N ALA A 47 9.12 -0.72 -3.56
CA ALA A 47 8.37 -0.29 -2.39
C ALA A 47 9.24 0.54 -1.44
N VAL A 48 8.68 1.63 -0.92
CA VAL A 48 9.23 2.37 0.20
C VAL A 48 8.80 1.67 1.49
N ARG A 49 9.78 1.30 2.32
CA ARG A 49 9.53 0.79 3.67
C ARG A 49 9.25 1.95 4.61
N ILE A 50 8.09 1.90 5.27
CA ILE A 50 7.68 2.80 6.33
C ILE A 50 7.82 2.05 7.65
N CYS A 51 8.93 2.30 8.33
CA CYS A 51 9.22 1.66 9.61
C CYS A 51 8.26 2.16 10.69
N THR A 52 7.71 1.22 11.46
CA THR A 52 6.89 1.49 12.65
C THR A 52 7.74 1.78 13.89
N SER A 53 9.06 1.70 13.76
CA SER A 53 10.06 2.11 14.76
C SER A 53 11.17 2.94 14.12
N GLY A 54 11.78 3.85 14.89
CA GLY A 54 12.83 4.76 14.41
C GLY A 54 12.37 5.69 13.28
N GLY A 55 13.26 5.99 12.33
CA GLY A 55 13.08 6.82 11.12
C GLY A 55 11.72 7.50 10.93
N ALA A 56 10.79 6.83 10.23
CA ALA A 56 9.47 7.39 9.93
C ALA A 56 8.64 7.65 11.19
N SER A 57 8.64 6.73 12.16
CA SER A 57 7.92 6.89 13.43
C SER A 57 8.43 8.06 14.28
N THR A 58 9.69 8.47 14.15
CA THR A 58 10.27 9.62 14.89
C THR A 58 10.16 10.93 14.14
N SER A 59 10.46 10.92 12.83
CA SER A 59 10.51 12.15 12.02
C SER A 59 9.15 12.56 11.48
N VAL A 60 8.24 11.60 11.25
CA VAL A 60 6.89 11.83 10.72
C VAL A 60 5.89 10.85 11.40
N PRO A 61 5.64 11.00 12.72
CA PRO A 61 4.91 9.99 13.52
C PRO A 61 3.50 9.66 12.98
N GLY A 62 2.86 10.58 12.26
CA GLY A 62 1.54 10.35 11.66
C GLY A 62 1.53 9.49 10.38
N LEU A 63 2.69 9.19 9.80
CA LEU A 63 2.76 8.53 8.50
C LEU A 63 2.29 7.06 8.54
N ALA A 64 2.79 6.25 9.47
CA ALA A 64 2.39 4.85 9.57
C ALA A 64 0.88 4.68 9.87
N PRO A 65 0.27 5.44 10.82
CA PRO A 65 -1.18 5.42 11.01
C PRO A 65 -1.98 5.81 9.76
N ALA A 66 -1.51 6.79 8.98
CA ALA A 66 -2.16 7.22 7.75
C ALA A 66 -2.14 6.11 6.68
N ILE A 67 -1.00 5.44 6.50
CA ILE A 67 -0.88 4.28 5.60
C ILE A 67 -1.76 3.12 6.04
N ALA A 68 -1.81 2.82 7.34
CA ALA A 68 -2.71 1.79 7.87
C ALA A 68 -4.19 2.10 7.60
N ASN A 69 -4.60 3.36 7.69
CA ASN A 69 -5.97 3.78 7.38
C ASN A 69 -6.27 3.70 5.87
N ALA A 70 -5.32 4.07 5.02
CA ALA A 70 -5.44 3.89 3.57
C ALA A 70 -5.60 2.40 3.21
N PHE A 71 -4.77 1.53 3.77
CA PHE A 71 -4.85 0.07 3.60
C PHE A 71 -6.24 -0.47 3.95
N ARG A 72 -6.74 -0.15 5.16
CA ARG A 72 -8.08 -0.57 5.60
C ARG A 72 -9.18 -0.08 4.67
N SER A 73 -9.07 1.15 4.18
CA SER A 73 -10.04 1.71 3.24
C SER A 73 -10.08 0.94 1.92
N LEU A 74 -8.90 0.55 1.39
CA LEU A 74 -8.81 -0.26 0.18
C LEU A 74 -9.38 -1.67 0.37
N ILE A 75 -9.04 -2.35 1.47
CA ILE A 75 -9.59 -3.67 1.78
C ILE A 75 -11.12 -3.61 1.93
N ASN A 76 -11.64 -2.59 2.62
CA ASN A 76 -13.09 -2.41 2.79
C ASN A 76 -13.80 -2.13 1.46
N ALA A 77 -13.21 -1.33 0.58
CA ALA A 77 -13.76 -1.07 -0.75
C ALA A 77 -13.83 -2.34 -1.60
N ARG A 78 -12.76 -3.15 -1.57
CA ARG A 78 -12.73 -4.45 -2.27
C ARG A 78 -13.84 -5.38 -1.77
N ASN A 79 -13.99 -5.52 -0.46
CA ASN A 79 -14.98 -6.42 0.15
C ASN A 79 -16.44 -5.98 -0.08
N ARG A 80 -16.70 -4.71 -0.42
CA ARG A 80 -18.04 -4.21 -0.76
C ARG A 80 -18.44 -4.45 -2.21
N ASN A 81 -17.46 -4.75 -3.07
CA ASN A 81 -17.66 -5.01 -4.50
C ASN A 81 -17.71 -6.52 -4.82
N VAL A 82 -17.81 -7.38 -3.79
CA VAL A 82 -18.03 -8.83 -3.89
C VAL A 82 -19.46 -9.15 -3.48
#